data_AF-A0A1J3GG82-F1
#
_entry.id   AF-A0A1J3GG82-F1
#
_cell.length_a   1.000
_cell.length_b   1.000
_cell.length_c   1.000
_cell.angle_alpha   90.00
_cell.angle_beta   90.00
_cell.angle_gamma   90.00
#
_symmetry.space_group_name_H-M   'P 1'
#
loop_
_entity.id
_entity.type
_entity.pdbx_description
1 polymer ?
#
loop_
_entity_poly.entity_id
_entity_poly.type
_entity_poly.pdbx_seq_one_letter_code
_entity_poly.pdbx_strand_id
1 'polypeptide(L)'
;LEGKMREAGYQPETELALHDVEEEERELMVKVHSERLAIAFGLIATEPGTEIRIIKNLRVCLDCHTATKLISKITERVIVVRDANRFHHFEDGVCSCGDYW
;
A
#
# COMPACT_ATOMS: atom_id res chain seq x y z
N LEU A 1 1.42 5.58 -11.06
CA LEU A 1 1.07 6.05 -9.70
C LEU A 1 2.27 6.61 -8.95
N GLU A 2 3.48 6.07 -9.12
CA GLU A 2 4.67 6.51 -8.37
C GLU A 2 4.96 8.02 -8.44
N GLY A 3 4.88 8.65 -9.61
CA GLY A 3 5.05 10.11 -9.73
C GLY A 3 4.04 10.88 -8.86
N LYS A 4 2.75 10.54 -8.96
CA LYS A 4 1.68 11.14 -8.15
C LYS A 4 1.85 10.87 -6.65
N MET A 5 2.33 9.68 -6.29
CA MET A 5 2.61 9.35 -4.89
C MET A 5 3.78 10.18 -4.35
N ARG A 6 4.86 10.36 -5.12
CA ARG A 6 5.98 11.24 -4.76
C ARG A 6 5.54 12.69 -4.62
N GLU A 7 4.70 13.20 -5.53
CA GLU A 7 4.09 14.54 -5.43
C GLU A 7 3.22 14.69 -4.17
N ALA A 8 2.57 13.60 -3.76
CA ALA A 8 1.81 13.55 -2.50
C ALA A 8 2.67 13.34 -1.25
N GLY A 9 4.00 13.34 -1.38
CA GLY A 9 4.94 13.22 -0.26
C GLY A 9 5.28 11.80 0.17
N TYR A 10 4.97 10.79 -0.65
CA TYR A 10 5.36 9.40 -0.36
C TYR A 10 6.88 9.25 -0.31
N GLN A 11 7.39 8.77 0.81
CA GLN A 11 8.76 8.31 0.98
C GLN A 11 8.73 6.83 1.35
N PRO A 12 9.40 5.94 0.60
CA PRO A 12 9.45 4.52 0.93
C PRO A 12 10.07 4.32 2.31
N GLU A 13 9.41 3.54 3.16
CA GLU A 13 9.97 3.17 4.46
C GLU A 13 10.91 1.97 4.28
N THR A 14 12.22 2.22 4.29
CA THR A 14 13.27 1.23 3.99
C THR A 14 14.00 0.72 5.24
N GLU A 15 13.74 1.28 6.42
CA GLU A 15 14.44 0.93 7.67
C GLU A 15 14.23 -0.54 8.13
N LEU A 16 13.21 -1.22 7.60
CA LEU A 16 12.90 -2.61 7.93
C LEU A 16 13.62 -3.65 7.05
N ALA A 17 14.44 -3.22 6.09
CA ALA A 17 15.24 -4.14 5.29
C ALA A 17 16.36 -4.74 6.17
N LEU A 18 16.17 -5.97 6.60
CA LEU A 18 17.04 -6.72 7.53
C LEU A 18 18.47 -7.00 7.02
N HIS A 19 18.85 -6.49 5.86
CA HIS A 19 20.14 -6.75 5.22
C HIS A 19 20.87 -5.45 4.86
N ASP A 20 22.20 -5.50 4.92
CA ASP A 20 23.12 -4.44 4.49
C ASP A 20 23.16 -4.35 2.94
N VAL A 21 21.99 -4.10 2.36
CA VAL A 21 21.75 -3.89 0.92
C VAL A 21 21.69 -2.40 0.63
N GLU A 22 22.17 -2.01 -0.56
CA GLU A 22 22.19 -0.63 -1.03
C GLU A 22 20.77 -0.02 -1.02
N GLU A 23 20.68 1.29 -0.80
CA GLU A 23 19.40 1.99 -0.59
C GLU A 23 18.41 1.80 -1.77
N GLU A 24 18.93 1.76 -3.00
CA GLU A 24 18.15 1.49 -4.21
C GLU A 24 17.53 0.08 -4.22
N GLU A 25 18.25 -0.93 -3.72
CA GLU A 25 17.73 -2.30 -3.59
C GLU A 25 16.66 -2.38 -2.49
N ARG A 26 16.82 -1.64 -1.39
CA ARG A 26 15.79 -1.56 -0.34
C ARG A 26 14.50 -0.95 -0.86
N GLU A 27 14.58 0.14 -1.62
CA GLU A 27 13.40 0.72 -2.27
C GLU A 27 12.70 -0.26 -3.21
N LEU A 28 13.46 -1.03 -3.98
CA LEU A 28 12.94 -2.04 -4.90
C LEU A 28 12.19 -3.15 -4.15
N MET A 29 12.75 -3.65 -3.04
CA MET A 29 12.10 -4.70 -2.25
C MET A 29 10.72 -4.28 -1.75
N VAL A 30 10.62 -3.05 -1.26
CA VAL A 30 9.36 -2.49 -0.76
C VAL A 30 8.34 -2.28 -1.89
N LYS A 31 8.79 -1.97 -3.11
CA LYS A 31 7.93 -1.85 -4.31
C LYS A 31 7.29 -3.17 -4.73
N VAL A 32 7.95 -4.31 -4.47
CA VAL A 32 7.50 -5.64 -4.91
C VAL A 32 6.70 -6.42 -3.85
N HIS A 33 6.35 -5.78 -2.74
CA HIS A 33 5.44 -6.38 -1.77
C HIS A 33 4.12 -6.80 -2.44
N SER A 34 3.64 -7.99 -2.09
CA SER A 34 2.49 -8.61 -2.75
C SER A 34 1.22 -7.75 -2.65
N GLU A 35 1.06 -6.94 -1.59
CA GLU A 35 -0.04 -5.99 -1.45
C GLU A 35 -0.04 -4.94 -2.57
N ARG A 36 1.12 -4.38 -2.90
CA ARG A 36 1.24 -3.37 -3.95
C ARG A 36 0.93 -3.95 -5.32
N LEU A 37 1.39 -5.16 -5.59
CA LEU A 37 1.07 -5.88 -6.81
C LEU A 37 -0.43 -6.19 -6.90
N ALA A 38 -1.04 -6.67 -5.81
CA ALA A 38 -2.47 -6.96 -5.76
C ALA A 38 -3.33 -5.69 -6.01
N ILE A 39 -2.96 -4.55 -5.42
CA ILE A 39 -3.63 -3.27 -5.69
C ILE A 39 -3.45 -2.87 -7.15
N ALA A 40 -2.23 -2.96 -7.70
CA ALA A 40 -1.97 -2.61 -9.10
C ALA A 40 -2.83 -3.46 -10.07
N PHE A 41 -2.88 -4.78 -9.87
CA PHE A 41 -3.76 -5.64 -10.65
C PHE A 41 -5.23 -5.32 -10.46
N GLY A 42 -5.67 -5.04 -9.21
CA GLY A 42 -7.03 -4.63 -8.92
C GLY A 42 -7.44 -3.36 -9.66
N LEU A 43 -6.55 -2.35 -9.71
CA LEU A 43 -6.77 -1.10 -10.44
C LEU A 43 -6.85 -1.30 -11.95
N ILE A 44 -6.03 -2.19 -12.51
CA ILE A 44 -6.02 -2.50 -13.95
C ILE A 44 -7.28 -3.30 -14.34
N ALA A 45 -7.70 -4.25 -13.51
CA ALA A 45 -8.72 -5.22 -13.84
C ALA A 45 -10.16 -4.74 -13.58
N THR A 46 -10.37 -3.56 -13.01
CA THR A 46 -11.70 -3.09 -12.59
C THR A 46 -11.94 -1.63 -12.99
N GLU A 47 -13.21 -1.28 -13.21
CA GLU A 47 -13.62 0.08 -13.63
C GLU A 47 -13.36 1.13 -12.54
N PRO A 48 -12.97 2.38 -12.87
CA PRO A 48 -12.77 3.47 -11.90
C PRO A 48 -13.87 3.56 -10.83
N GLY A 49 -13.50 3.85 -9.58
CA GLY A 49 -14.42 3.84 -8.44
C GLY A 49 -14.78 2.45 -7.87
N THR A 50 -14.43 1.35 -8.54
CA THR A 50 -14.67 -0.01 -7.99
C THR A 50 -13.84 -0.25 -6.72
N GLU A 51 -14.48 -0.74 -5.66
CA GLU A 51 -13.81 -1.15 -4.43
C GLU A 51 -12.86 -2.34 -4.69
N ILE A 52 -11.63 -2.25 -4.18
CA ILE A 52 -10.65 -3.33 -4.25
C ILE A 52 -10.58 -4.06 -2.91
N ARG A 53 -10.69 -5.39 -2.91
CA ARG A 53 -10.55 -6.23 -1.71
C ARG A 53 -9.33 -7.13 -1.82
N ILE A 54 -8.48 -7.10 -0.81
CA ILE A 54 -7.26 -7.91 -0.73
C ILE A 54 -7.27 -8.69 0.58
N ILE A 55 -6.95 -9.98 0.50
CA ILE A 55 -6.79 -10.85 1.66
C ILE A 55 -5.36 -11.36 1.68
N LYS A 56 -4.68 -11.20 2.82
CA LYS A 56 -3.34 -11.72 3.05
C LYS A 56 -3.25 -12.43 4.40
N ASN A 57 -2.23 -13.27 4.54
CA ASN A 57 -1.96 -14.05 5.76
C ASN A 57 -0.90 -13.42 6.67
N LEU A 58 -0.22 -12.35 6.21
CA LEU A 58 0.78 -11.61 6.98
C LEU A 58 0.23 -10.25 7.38
N ARG A 59 0.66 -9.71 8.52
CA ARG A 59 0.39 -8.31 8.91
C ARG A 59 0.84 -7.36 7.81
N VAL A 60 0.11 -6.27 7.54
CA VAL A 60 0.57 -5.24 6.59
C VAL A 60 1.80 -4.53 7.16
N CYS A 61 2.82 -4.26 6.33
CA CYS A 61 3.97 -3.48 6.78
C CYS A 61 3.64 -1.97 6.75
N LEU A 62 4.45 -1.17 7.46
CA LEU A 62 4.25 0.28 7.55
C LEU A 62 4.27 0.95 6.17
N ASP A 63 5.19 0.55 5.29
CA ASP A 63 5.25 1.09 3.93
C ASP A 63 3.98 0.77 3.13
N CYS A 64 3.58 -0.50 3.06
CA CYS A 64 2.39 -0.90 2.30
C CYS A 64 1.13 -0.24 2.85
N HIS A 65 1.04 -0.05 4.17
CA HIS A 65 -0.05 0.69 4.78
C HIS A 65 -0.08 2.16 4.29
N THR A 66 1.08 2.83 4.30
CA THR A 66 1.21 4.22 3.84
C THR A 66 0.97 4.37 2.34
N ALA A 67 1.53 3.47 1.54
CA ALA A 67 1.31 3.41 0.10
C ALA A 67 -0.18 3.22 -0.22
N THR A 68 -0.86 2.31 0.47
CA THR A 68 -2.29 2.03 0.25
C THR A 68 -3.17 3.24 0.57
N LYS A 69 -2.87 3.97 1.66
CA LYS A 69 -3.51 5.27 1.95
C LYS A 69 -3.40 6.20 0.73
N LEU A 70 -2.18 6.48 0.28
CA LEU A 70 -1.99 7.41 -0.85
C LEU A 70 -2.65 6.93 -2.15
N ILE A 71 -2.61 5.62 -2.42
CA ILE A 71 -3.29 5.05 -3.58
C ILE A 71 -4.81 5.25 -3.49
N SER A 72 -5.42 5.02 -2.32
CA SER A 72 -6.87 5.23 -2.12
C SER A 72 -7.28 6.67 -2.45
N LYS A 73 -6.46 7.64 -2.03
CA LYS A 73 -6.68 9.08 -2.32
C LYS A 73 -6.49 9.42 -3.79
N ILE A 74 -5.37 9.00 -4.39
CA ILE A 74 -5.02 9.35 -5.78
C ILE A 74 -5.98 8.71 -6.79
N THR A 75 -6.48 7.52 -6.48
CA THR A 75 -7.37 6.76 -7.37
C THR A 75 -8.85 6.95 -7.03
N GLU A 76 -9.15 7.70 -5.97
CA GLU A 76 -10.51 7.91 -5.45
C GLU A 76 -11.26 6.59 -5.27
N ARG A 77 -10.59 5.63 -4.62
CA ARG A 77 -11.10 4.27 -4.43
C ARG A 77 -11.01 3.83 -2.99
N VAL A 78 -12.05 3.13 -2.56
CA VAL A 78 -12.02 2.34 -1.33
C VAL A 78 -11.17 1.08 -1.58
N ILE A 79 -10.18 0.86 -0.72
CA ILE A 79 -9.37 -0.35 -0.71
C ILE A 79 -9.55 -1.02 0.65
N VAL A 80 -9.96 -2.27 0.66
CA VAL A 80 -10.12 -3.06 1.89
C VAL A 80 -9.06 -4.14 1.92
N VAL A 81 -8.21 -4.13 2.95
CA VAL A 81 -7.19 -5.15 3.16
C VAL A 81 -7.48 -5.91 4.44
N ARG A 82 -7.74 -7.21 4.32
CA ARG A 82 -7.72 -8.11 5.47
C ARG A 82 -6.33 -8.69 5.61
N ASP A 83 -5.67 -8.41 6.73
CA ASP A 83 -4.37 -8.99 7.06
C ASP A 83 -4.48 -10.05 8.16
N ALA A 84 -3.35 -10.49 8.72
CA ALA A 84 -3.33 -11.49 9.78
C ALA A 84 -4.08 -11.06 11.06
N ASN A 85 -4.15 -9.75 11.31
CA ASN A 85 -4.58 -9.18 12.58
C ASN A 85 -5.98 -8.55 12.49
N ARG A 86 -6.29 -7.86 11.39
CA ARG A 86 -7.50 -7.02 11.28
C ARG A 86 -7.88 -6.72 9.84
N PHE A 87 -8.99 -5.99 9.71
CA PHE A 87 -9.37 -5.33 8.47
C PHE A 87 -8.91 -3.87 8.50
N HIS A 88 -8.37 -3.44 7.37
CA HIS A 88 -8.01 -2.07 7.07
C HIS A 88 -8.95 -1.57 5.98
N HIS A 89 -9.64 -0.45 6.23
CA HIS A 89 -10.42 0.24 5.21
C HIS A 89 -9.70 1.53 4.88
N PHE A 90 -9.22 1.63 3.65
CA PHE A 90 -8.51 2.79 3.12
C PHE A 90 -9.44 3.59 2.23
N GLU A 91 -9.67 4.85 2.60
CA GLU A 91 -10.52 5.79 1.87
C GLU A 91 -9.99 7.21 2.08
N ASP A 92 -9.91 8.00 1.00
CA ASP A 92 -9.37 9.37 0.99
C ASP A 92 -8.03 9.56 1.74
N GLY A 93 -7.15 8.55 1.65
CA GLY A 93 -5.83 8.64 2.29
C GLY A 93 -5.82 8.34 3.78
N VAL A 94 -6.94 7.88 4.34
CA VAL A 94 -7.07 7.51 5.75
C VAL A 94 -7.32 6.02 5.86
N CYS A 95 -6.75 5.38 6.89
CA CYS A 95 -7.08 4.01 7.25
C CYS A 95 -7.92 3.97 8.52
N SER A 96 -8.95 3.12 8.53
CA SER A 96 -9.79 2.91 9.71
C SER A 96 -9.05 2.35 10.93
N CYS A 97 -7.82 1.84 10.78
CA CYS A 97 -7.04 1.32 11.89
C CYS A 97 -6.35 2.38 12.74
N GLY A 98 -6.41 3.67 12.35
CA GLY A 98 -5.77 4.77 13.08
C GLY A 98 -4.25 4.70 13.07
N ASP A 99 -3.66 4.24 11.96
CA ASP A 99 -2.21 4.07 11.76
C ASP A 99 -1.55 3.05 12.68
N TYR A 100 -2.27 2.00 13.09
CA TYR A 100 -1.72 0.88 13.85
C TYR A 100 -1.15 -0.27 12.98
N TRP A 101 -1.07 -0.08 11.65
CA TRP A 101 -0.63 -1.01 10.58
C TRP A 101 -0.72 -2.50 10.96
#